data_AF-A0A1H9C1D5-F1
#
_entry.id   AF-A0A1H9C1D5-F1
#
_cell.length_a   1.000
_cell.length_b   1.000
_cell.length_c   1.000
_cell.angle_alpha   90.00
_cell.angle_beta   90.00
_cell.angle_gamma   90.00
#
_symmetry.space_group_name_H-M   'P 1'
#
loop_
_entity.id
_entity.type
_entity.pdbx_description
1 polymer ?
#
loop_
_entity_poly.entity_id
_entity_poly.type
_entity_poly.pdbx_seq_one_letter_code
_entity_poly.pdbx_strand_id
1 'polypeptide(L)'
;MPLARPTSPSAGRNPGRTAGRTAGRTALVAAALATAAASLLAAPAASAKAAPTGDFAVVVNGTTYNPAAGRDVKLQDVTANGRIAVRGVNVRFDLDVATFGVYDYTLTGAPSADRMVTSPTVVFASKVPTLTSAQRAGARLSQLEVKDDTLTAILSTSAGKLKVQAKDAPAGGIFQMEPEFAGPVTLTHVLGPDLFYFVNPFTGKINFGDGLDPVTSGAGAHQMLLGKDSPQVATKTSQTGTTTTWVVQPGGRLGGVLGEDAIELSAGATSCTSQCQAENQVRGSLPIPPLPTDPTPIGG
;
A
#
# COMPACT_ATOMS: atom_id res chain seq x y z
N MET A 1 -32.25 -56.07 -29.24
CA MET A 1 -32.97 -55.62 -28.03
C MET A 1 -32.94 -54.09 -27.97
N PRO A 2 -33.96 -53.43 -27.40
CA PRO A 2 -34.79 -52.59 -28.28
C PRO A 2 -35.09 -51.16 -27.76
N LEU A 3 -35.62 -50.33 -28.67
CA LEU A 3 -36.59 -49.22 -28.45
C LEU A 3 -36.12 -48.00 -27.58
N ALA A 4 -36.46 -46.74 -27.88
CA ALA A 4 -37.21 -46.18 -29.01
C ALA A 4 -36.86 -44.69 -29.27
N ARG A 5 -37.03 -44.26 -30.53
CA ARG A 5 -37.39 -42.87 -30.93
C ARG A 5 -38.90 -42.65 -30.65
N PRO A 6 -39.46 -41.42 -30.64
CA PRO A 6 -39.31 -40.37 -31.66
C PRO A 6 -39.03 -38.97 -31.00
N THR A 7 -39.23 -37.77 -31.57
CA THR A 7 -39.93 -37.36 -32.81
C THR A 7 -39.34 -36.06 -33.43
N SER A 8 -39.75 -35.78 -34.66
CA SER A 8 -39.80 -34.48 -35.36
C SER A 8 -41.11 -34.52 -36.21
N PRO A 9 -41.41 -33.68 -37.22
CA PRO A 9 -40.92 -32.34 -37.60
C PRO A 9 -42.10 -31.36 -37.87
N SER A 10 -41.85 -30.21 -38.52
CA SER A 10 -42.64 -29.61 -39.63
C SER A 10 -42.22 -28.13 -39.78
N ALA A 11 -41.48 -27.67 -40.79
CA ALA A 11 -41.71 -27.66 -42.24
C ALA A 11 -42.75 -26.61 -42.72
N GLY A 12 -42.35 -25.70 -43.62
CA GLY A 12 -43.30 -24.95 -44.45
C GLY A 12 -42.89 -23.59 -45.05
N ARG A 13 -42.51 -23.60 -46.34
CA ARG A 13 -42.87 -22.61 -47.39
C ARG A 13 -42.25 -21.18 -47.41
N ASN A 14 -41.29 -21.01 -48.32
CA ASN A 14 -41.31 -19.95 -49.36
C ASN A 14 -42.55 -20.17 -50.30
N PRO A 15 -43.01 -19.24 -51.19
CA PRO A 15 -42.27 -18.15 -51.86
C PRO A 15 -43.08 -16.82 -52.12
N GLY A 16 -42.53 -15.89 -52.92
CA GLY A 16 -43.30 -14.85 -53.66
C GLY A 16 -42.59 -13.50 -53.81
N ARG A 17 -41.88 -13.22 -54.92
CA ARG A 17 -42.37 -12.50 -56.14
C ARG A 17 -42.88 -11.07 -55.86
N THR A 18 -42.03 -10.05 -56.01
CA THR A 18 -41.80 -9.22 -57.23
C THR A 18 -42.92 -8.24 -57.59
N ALA A 19 -42.58 -6.94 -57.66
CA ALA A 19 -42.69 -6.06 -58.84
C ALA A 19 -43.22 -4.63 -58.55
N GLY A 20 -42.54 -3.64 -59.15
CA GLY A 20 -43.05 -2.31 -59.47
C GLY A 20 -43.20 -1.32 -58.29
N ARG A 21 -43.26 0.01 -58.51
CA ARG A 21 -42.86 0.87 -59.64
C ARG A 21 -43.14 2.32 -59.18
N THR A 22 -42.15 3.21 -59.27
CA THR A 22 -42.28 4.67 -59.50
C THR A 22 -43.29 5.56 -58.74
N ALA A 23 -42.71 6.61 -58.15
CA ALA A 23 -43.19 8.01 -58.13
C ALA A 23 -44.31 8.45 -57.18
N GLY A 24 -44.20 9.71 -56.71
CA GLY A 24 -45.30 10.43 -56.04
C GLY A 24 -44.84 11.23 -54.81
N ARG A 25 -44.75 12.56 -54.93
CA ARG A 25 -44.61 13.49 -53.79
C ARG A 25 -45.93 13.59 -53.02
N THR A 26 -45.89 13.53 -51.69
CA THR A 26 -46.40 14.61 -50.80
C THR A 26 -46.03 14.34 -49.34
N ALA A 27 -45.86 15.40 -48.56
CA ALA A 27 -45.59 15.32 -47.13
C ALA A 27 -46.90 15.23 -46.32
N LEU A 28 -46.88 14.47 -45.23
CA LEU A 28 -47.80 14.66 -44.10
C LEU A 28 -47.04 14.35 -42.80
N VAL A 29 -47.24 15.22 -41.81
CA VAL A 29 -46.60 15.13 -40.50
C VAL A 29 -47.33 14.08 -39.65
N ALA A 30 -46.60 13.10 -39.14
CA ALA A 30 -47.05 12.22 -38.07
C ALA A 30 -45.92 12.11 -37.04
N ALA A 31 -46.11 12.72 -35.87
CA ALA A 31 -45.14 12.66 -34.79
C ALA A 31 -45.14 11.26 -34.16
N ALA A 32 -44.01 10.55 -34.28
CA ALA A 32 -43.72 9.36 -33.50
C ALA A 32 -42.55 9.68 -32.56
N LEU A 33 -42.79 9.62 -31.24
CA LEU A 33 -41.73 9.79 -30.26
C LEU A 33 -40.74 8.62 -30.36
N ALA A 34 -39.51 8.94 -30.75
CA ALA A 34 -38.36 8.07 -30.58
C ALA A 34 -37.26 8.85 -29.85
N THR A 35 -37.33 8.85 -28.52
CA THR A 35 -36.23 9.31 -27.66
C THR A 35 -35.05 8.35 -27.78
N ALA A 36 -34.26 8.50 -28.84
CA ALA A 36 -32.96 7.88 -28.96
C ALA A 36 -32.01 8.57 -27.96
N ALA A 37 -31.99 8.07 -26.73
CA ALA A 37 -30.98 8.44 -25.75
C ALA A 37 -29.62 7.95 -26.26
N ALA A 38 -28.90 8.82 -26.96
CA ALA A 38 -27.50 8.61 -27.31
C ALA A 38 -26.66 8.75 -26.03
N SER A 39 -26.68 7.71 -25.20
CA SER A 39 -25.71 7.52 -24.13
C SER A 39 -24.33 7.31 -24.76
N LEU A 40 -23.66 8.43 -24.99
CA LEU A 40 -22.21 8.49 -25.12
C LEU A 40 -21.63 7.83 -23.86
N LEU A 41 -21.30 6.55 -23.98
CA LEU A 41 -20.40 5.84 -23.08
C LEU A 41 -19.02 6.47 -23.24
N ALA A 42 -18.85 7.64 -22.62
CA ALA A 42 -17.53 8.15 -22.31
C ALA A 42 -16.83 7.04 -21.51
N ALA A 43 -15.77 6.48 -22.07
CA ALA A 43 -14.87 5.62 -21.31
C ALA A 43 -14.50 6.39 -20.03
N PRO A 44 -14.51 5.75 -18.84
CA PRO A 44 -14.21 6.44 -17.61
C PRO A 44 -12.86 7.13 -17.78
N ALA A 45 -12.86 8.46 -17.70
CA ALA A 45 -11.64 9.23 -17.72
C ALA A 45 -10.77 8.67 -16.60
N ALA A 46 -9.61 8.11 -16.96
CA ALA A 46 -8.66 7.64 -15.96
C ALA A 46 -8.39 8.83 -15.04
N SER A 47 -8.81 8.72 -13.77
CA SER A 47 -8.67 9.80 -12.79
C SER A 47 -7.24 10.31 -12.88
N ALA A 48 -7.08 11.59 -13.20
CA ALA A 48 -5.77 12.19 -13.32
C ALA A 48 -4.98 11.84 -12.06
N LYS A 49 -3.77 11.28 -12.22
CA LYS A 49 -2.91 10.93 -11.10
C LYS A 49 -2.86 12.17 -10.21
N ALA A 50 -3.41 12.07 -9.00
CA ALA A 50 -3.45 13.20 -8.08
C ALA A 50 -2.03 13.76 -7.94
N ALA A 51 -1.92 15.09 -7.80
CA ALA A 51 -0.61 15.71 -7.58
C ALA A 51 0.11 14.96 -6.45
N PRO A 52 1.44 14.71 -6.56
CA PRO A 52 2.18 13.99 -5.54
C PRO A 52 1.86 14.58 -4.16
N THR A 53 1.30 13.77 -3.27
CA THR A 53 0.95 14.20 -1.92
C THR A 53 2.19 14.40 -1.05
N GLY A 54 3.35 13.97 -1.54
CA GLY A 54 4.64 14.02 -0.89
C GLY A 54 5.79 14.23 -1.87
N ASP A 55 6.97 14.46 -1.30
CA ASP A 55 8.23 14.77 -1.96
C ASP A 55 9.38 14.34 -1.04
N PHE A 56 10.09 13.27 -1.37
CA PHE A 56 11.21 12.81 -0.55
C PHE A 56 12.52 13.55 -0.87
N ALA A 57 13.08 14.21 0.14
CA ALA A 57 14.49 14.58 0.20
C ALA A 57 15.28 13.54 1.03
N VAL A 58 16.43 13.09 0.53
CA VAL A 58 17.31 12.15 1.25
C VAL A 58 18.69 12.77 1.45
N VAL A 59 19.24 12.71 2.67
CA VAL A 59 20.60 13.16 2.96
C VAL A 59 21.52 11.96 3.16
N VAL A 60 22.54 11.83 2.30
CA VAL A 60 23.60 10.81 2.40
C VAL A 60 24.94 11.52 2.52
N ASN A 61 25.70 11.24 3.58
CA ASN A 61 27.00 11.87 3.85
C ASN A 61 26.97 13.42 3.81
N GLY A 62 25.87 14.03 4.25
CA GLY A 62 25.66 15.49 4.23
C GLY A 62 25.19 16.07 2.89
N THR A 63 25.17 15.28 1.81
CA THR A 63 24.63 15.70 0.51
C THR A 63 23.14 15.41 0.44
N THR A 64 22.34 16.42 0.10
CA THR A 64 20.88 16.29 -0.08
C THR A 64 20.52 15.92 -1.52
N TYR A 65 19.66 14.92 -1.67
CA TYR A 65 19.12 14.41 -2.91
C TYR A 65 17.60 14.58 -2.89
N ASN A 66 17.11 15.63 -3.54
CA ASN A 66 15.70 15.88 -3.85
C ASN A 66 15.63 16.15 -5.36
N PRO A 67 15.10 15.23 -6.18
CA PRO A 67 14.93 15.42 -7.61
C PRO A 67 13.66 16.23 -7.90
N ALA A 68 13.71 17.13 -8.88
CA ALA A 68 12.52 17.86 -9.31
C ALA A 68 11.40 16.91 -9.78
N ALA A 69 10.14 17.27 -9.53
CA ALA A 69 8.98 16.43 -9.84
C ALA A 69 9.00 15.80 -11.24
N GLY A 70 8.69 14.50 -11.30
CA GLY A 70 8.79 13.64 -12.48
C GLY A 70 10.20 13.15 -12.81
N ARG A 71 11.22 13.53 -12.03
CA ARG A 71 12.61 13.04 -12.15
C ARG A 71 12.96 12.10 -11.01
N ASP A 72 13.93 11.25 -11.28
CA ASP A 72 14.58 10.39 -10.31
C ASP A 72 16.02 10.85 -10.04
N VAL A 73 16.54 10.46 -8.88
CA VAL A 73 17.98 10.48 -8.60
C VAL A 73 18.39 9.12 -8.06
N LYS A 74 19.50 8.60 -8.58
CA LYS A 74 20.00 7.26 -8.31
C LYS A 74 21.44 7.33 -7.78
N LEU A 75 21.71 6.64 -6.67
CA LEU A 75 23.05 6.41 -6.13
C LEU A 75 23.34 4.92 -6.14
N GLN A 76 24.60 4.55 -6.32
CA GLN A 76 25.07 3.16 -6.29
C GLN A 76 26.36 3.06 -5.49
N ASP A 77 26.52 1.95 -4.77
CA ASP A 77 27.71 1.58 -3.99
C ASP A 77 28.33 2.71 -3.14
N VAL A 78 27.50 3.46 -2.44
CA VAL A 78 27.93 4.53 -1.52
C VAL A 78 28.25 3.97 -0.14
N THR A 79 29.49 4.17 0.30
CA THR A 79 29.85 4.03 1.72
C THR A 79 29.24 5.20 2.49
N ALA A 80 28.12 4.95 3.17
CA ALA A 80 27.48 5.94 4.03
C ALA A 80 28.03 5.87 5.46
N ASN A 81 28.45 7.01 6.00
CA ASN A 81 29.00 7.11 7.35
C ASN A 81 27.88 7.48 8.33
N GLY A 82 27.20 6.45 8.86
CA GLY A 82 26.12 6.58 9.85
C GLY A 82 24.73 6.54 9.23
N ARG A 83 23.82 7.38 9.76
CA ARG A 83 22.42 7.43 9.35
C ARG A 83 22.21 8.23 8.06
N ILE A 84 21.39 7.67 7.17
CA ILE A 84 20.81 8.36 6.01
C ILE A 84 19.47 8.95 6.46
N ALA A 85 19.33 10.27 6.36
CA ALA A 85 18.10 10.97 6.75
C ALA A 85 17.11 11.01 5.58
N VAL A 86 15.93 10.43 5.75
CA VAL A 86 14.81 10.51 4.79
C VAL A 86 13.79 11.51 5.32
N ARG A 87 13.45 12.52 4.51
CA ARG A 87 12.60 13.66 4.90
C ARG A 87 11.57 13.91 3.79
N GLY A 88 10.31 13.57 4.06
CA GLY A 88 9.16 13.88 3.22
C GLY A 88 8.26 14.95 3.82
N VAL A 89 7.21 15.29 3.09
CA VAL A 89 6.10 16.17 3.49
C VAL A 89 5.27 15.52 4.59
N ASN A 90 4.85 14.26 4.40
CA ASN A 90 3.97 13.52 5.31
C ASN A 90 4.76 12.64 6.28
N VAL A 91 5.94 12.15 5.86
CA VAL A 91 6.70 11.15 6.60
C VAL A 91 8.19 11.45 6.64
N ARG A 92 8.84 11.18 7.78
CA ARG A 92 10.30 11.21 7.93
C ARG A 92 10.80 10.02 8.75
N PHE A 93 12.01 9.57 8.47
CA PHE A 93 12.70 8.51 9.22
C PHE A 93 14.21 8.53 8.94
N ASP A 94 14.99 7.81 9.73
CA ASP A 94 16.41 7.58 9.47
C ASP A 94 16.68 6.10 9.13
N LEU A 95 17.58 5.86 8.18
CA LEU A 95 18.13 4.53 7.87
C LEU A 95 19.56 4.43 8.39
N ASP A 96 19.81 3.51 9.32
CA ASP A 96 21.17 3.24 9.79
C ASP A 96 21.82 2.15 8.94
N VAL A 97 22.92 2.50 8.25
CA VAL A 97 23.60 1.56 7.36
C VAL A 97 24.34 0.47 8.14
N ALA A 98 24.80 0.73 9.36
CA ALA A 98 25.52 -0.25 10.16
C ALA A 98 24.56 -1.30 10.74
N THR A 99 23.42 -0.90 11.30
CA THR A 99 22.45 -1.84 11.91
C THR A 99 21.43 -2.40 10.92
N PHE A 100 21.32 -1.81 9.73
CA PHE A 100 20.24 -2.05 8.76
C PHE A 100 18.85 -1.67 9.32
N GLY A 101 18.82 -0.89 10.41
CA GLY A 101 17.61 -0.47 11.09
C GLY A 101 17.01 0.80 10.52
N VAL A 102 15.68 0.91 10.63
CA VAL A 102 14.94 2.15 10.41
C VAL A 102 14.55 2.72 11.77
N TYR A 103 14.72 4.02 11.96
CA TYR A 103 14.48 4.71 13.22
C TYR A 103 13.59 5.93 13.05
N ASP A 104 12.88 6.27 14.13
CA ASP A 104 12.16 7.54 14.27
C ASP A 104 11.15 7.79 13.13
N TYR A 105 10.44 6.72 12.71
CA TYR A 105 9.45 6.78 11.63
C TYR A 105 8.25 7.59 12.07
N THR A 106 8.18 8.83 11.58
CA THR A 106 7.33 9.91 12.09
C THR A 106 6.37 10.36 11.00
N LEU A 107 5.07 10.39 11.32
CA LEU A 107 4.10 11.19 10.57
C LEU A 107 4.26 12.65 10.97
N THR A 108 4.34 13.57 10.01
CA THR A 108 4.64 14.99 10.26
C THR A 108 3.46 15.81 10.75
N GLY A 109 2.23 15.36 10.49
CA GLY A 109 0.99 16.11 10.68
C GLY A 109 0.65 17.10 9.55
N ALA A 110 1.33 17.01 8.40
CA ALA A 110 1.09 17.88 7.24
C ALA A 110 -0.41 17.90 6.83
N PRO A 111 -1.00 19.09 6.58
CA PRO A 111 -2.40 19.20 6.18
C PRO A 111 -2.73 18.45 4.89
N SER A 112 -3.59 17.43 5.00
CA SER A 112 -4.18 16.67 3.89
C SER A 112 -5.51 16.07 4.35
N ALA A 113 -6.34 15.61 3.40
CA ALA A 113 -7.62 14.95 3.72
C ALA A 113 -7.44 13.63 4.48
N ASP A 114 -6.28 12.99 4.29
CA ASP A 114 -5.97 11.64 4.80
C ASP A 114 -5.01 11.68 6.00
N ARG A 115 -4.69 12.86 6.55
CA ARG A 115 -3.80 12.96 7.72
C ARG A 115 -4.44 12.31 8.93
N MET A 116 -3.66 11.52 9.68
CA MET A 116 -4.11 10.89 10.93
C MET A 116 -3.64 11.62 12.19
N VAL A 117 -2.68 12.55 12.05
CA VAL A 117 -2.12 13.31 13.18
C VAL A 117 -2.05 14.80 12.81
N THR A 118 -2.03 15.66 13.82
CA THR A 118 -1.98 17.14 13.66
C THR A 118 -0.64 17.74 14.10
N SER A 119 0.23 16.92 14.70
CA SER A 119 1.59 17.24 15.13
C SER A 119 2.53 16.09 14.72
N PRO A 120 3.87 16.28 14.79
CA PRO A 120 4.82 15.20 14.51
C PRO A 120 4.70 14.04 15.52
N THR A 121 4.24 12.87 15.07
CA THR A 121 4.03 11.67 15.89
C THR A 121 4.91 10.53 15.40
N VAL A 122 5.75 9.98 16.28
CA VAL A 122 6.59 8.82 15.97
C VAL A 122 5.72 7.57 15.96
N VAL A 123 5.51 6.95 14.80
CA VAL A 123 4.74 5.71 14.68
C VAL A 123 5.59 4.50 15.08
N PHE A 124 6.85 4.46 14.61
CA PHE A 124 7.83 3.45 15.03
C PHE A 124 9.11 4.14 15.52
N ALA A 125 9.43 3.95 16.80
CA ALA A 125 10.73 4.33 17.35
C ALA A 125 11.85 3.55 16.64
N SER A 126 11.62 2.26 16.33
CA SER A 126 12.54 1.50 15.48
C SER A 126 11.91 0.30 14.76
N LYS A 127 12.53 -0.08 13.64
CA LYS A 127 12.36 -1.36 12.95
C LYS A 127 13.74 -1.91 12.61
N VAL A 128 14.21 -2.91 13.35
CA VAL A 128 15.63 -3.35 13.30
C VAL A 128 15.73 -4.85 13.00
N PRO A 129 16.52 -5.27 11.99
CA PRO A 129 16.85 -6.67 11.78
C PRO A 129 17.96 -7.11 12.75
N THR A 130 17.77 -8.25 13.39
CA THR A 130 18.80 -8.90 14.20
C THR A 130 19.78 -9.63 13.28
N LEU A 131 20.93 -8.99 13.02
CA LEU A 131 22.02 -9.56 12.23
C LEU A 131 23.22 -9.93 13.12
N THR A 132 24.00 -10.92 12.70
CA THR A 132 25.32 -11.20 13.30
C THR A 132 26.34 -10.13 12.90
N SER A 133 27.45 -10.04 13.65
CA SER A 133 28.56 -9.14 13.29
C SER A 133 29.16 -9.44 11.92
N ALA A 134 29.20 -10.71 11.51
CA ALA A 134 29.62 -11.11 10.18
C ALA A 134 28.64 -10.63 9.08
N GLN A 135 27.33 -10.71 9.32
CA GLN A 135 26.32 -10.23 8.37
C GLN A 135 26.32 -8.70 8.18
N ARG A 136 26.81 -7.94 9.16
CA ARG A 136 27.00 -6.48 9.09
C ARG A 136 28.37 -6.04 8.54
N ALA A 137 29.31 -6.96 8.34
CA ALA A 137 30.67 -6.60 7.91
C ALA A 137 30.66 -6.04 6.47
N GLY A 138 31.25 -4.85 6.27
CA GLY A 138 31.27 -4.19 4.95
C GLY A 138 29.91 -3.61 4.53
N ALA A 139 29.07 -3.23 5.50
CA ALA A 139 27.79 -2.56 5.26
C ALA A 139 27.93 -1.29 4.41
N ARG A 140 27.10 -1.18 3.37
CA ARG A 140 27.02 0.00 2.49
C ARG A 140 25.63 0.19 1.90
N LEU A 141 25.36 1.40 1.39
CA LEU A 141 24.21 1.71 0.55
C LEU A 141 24.54 1.32 -0.89
N SER A 142 24.20 0.09 -1.30
CA SER A 142 24.49 -0.38 -2.67
C SER A 142 23.57 0.22 -3.72
N GLN A 143 22.35 0.61 -3.34
CA GLN A 143 21.44 1.35 -4.22
C GLN A 143 20.60 2.33 -3.41
N LEU A 144 20.39 3.53 -3.96
CA LEU A 144 19.29 4.43 -3.59
C LEU A 144 18.61 4.90 -4.88
N GLU A 145 17.29 4.93 -4.87
CA GLU A 145 16.46 5.61 -5.85
C GLU A 145 15.43 6.46 -5.09
N VAL A 146 15.41 7.75 -5.41
CA VAL A 146 14.43 8.72 -4.91
C VAL A 146 13.71 9.29 -6.12
N LYS A 147 12.38 9.31 -6.08
CA LYS A 147 11.53 9.79 -7.17
C LYS A 147 10.15 10.19 -6.65
N ASP A 148 9.78 11.45 -6.84
CA ASP A 148 8.49 12.00 -6.39
C ASP A 148 8.23 11.63 -4.89
N ASP A 149 7.09 11.00 -4.62
CA ASP A 149 6.66 10.50 -3.31
C ASP A 149 7.23 9.12 -2.95
N THR A 150 8.25 8.60 -3.65
CA THR A 150 8.76 7.24 -3.47
C THR A 150 10.26 7.15 -3.22
N LEU A 151 10.65 6.20 -2.38
CA LEU A 151 12.03 5.86 -2.07
C LEU A 151 12.23 4.35 -2.13
N THR A 152 13.33 3.91 -2.75
CA THR A 152 13.87 2.56 -2.62
C THR A 152 15.35 2.64 -2.25
N ALA A 153 15.73 2.01 -1.14
CA ALA A 153 17.12 1.87 -0.72
C ALA A 153 17.48 0.38 -0.60
N ILE A 154 18.70 0.01 -0.97
CA ILE A 154 19.27 -1.33 -0.72
C ILE A 154 20.54 -1.15 0.10
N LEU A 155 20.49 -1.70 1.32
CA LEU A 155 21.65 -1.88 2.18
C LEU A 155 22.22 -3.27 1.93
N SER A 156 23.53 -3.44 1.83
CA SER A 156 24.11 -4.76 1.57
C SER A 156 25.50 -4.98 2.16
N THR A 157 25.82 -6.24 2.41
CA THR A 157 27.16 -6.78 2.68
C THR A 157 27.46 -7.90 1.69
N SER A 158 28.58 -8.61 1.86
CA SER A 158 28.83 -9.88 1.15
C SER A 158 27.94 -11.04 1.63
N ALA A 159 27.26 -10.90 2.78
CA ALA A 159 26.44 -11.96 3.39
C ALA A 159 24.94 -11.87 3.04
N GLY A 160 24.51 -10.76 2.43
CA GLY A 160 23.11 -10.52 2.07
C GLY A 160 22.79 -9.03 1.94
N LYS A 161 21.50 -8.74 1.77
CA LYS A 161 20.98 -7.38 1.59
C LYS A 161 19.65 -7.18 2.30
N LEU A 162 19.29 -5.93 2.54
CA LEU A 162 17.97 -5.47 2.93
C LEU A 162 17.53 -4.40 1.93
N LYS A 163 16.40 -4.62 1.25
CA LYS A 163 15.72 -3.55 0.53
C LYS A 163 14.71 -2.89 1.47
N VAL A 164 14.72 -1.57 1.50
CA VAL A 164 13.70 -0.72 2.12
C VAL A 164 12.97 0.01 1.01
N GLN A 165 11.64 -0.03 1.03
CA GLN A 165 10.78 0.76 0.16
C GLN A 165 9.87 1.64 1.04
N ALA A 166 9.68 2.90 0.67
CA ALA A 166 8.82 3.83 1.40
C ALA A 166 8.05 4.75 0.44
N LYS A 167 6.90 5.24 0.90
CA LYS A 167 6.08 6.23 0.22
C LYS A 167 5.83 7.42 1.16
N ASP A 168 5.95 8.63 0.66
CA ASP A 168 5.64 9.87 1.37
C ASP A 168 4.14 10.17 1.30
N ALA A 169 3.36 9.37 2.02
CA ALA A 169 1.92 9.49 2.11
C ALA A 169 1.48 9.45 3.59
N PRO A 170 0.41 10.16 3.96
CA PRO A 170 -0.09 10.11 5.34
C PRO A 170 -0.68 8.74 5.68
N ALA A 171 -1.27 8.03 4.72
CA ALA A 171 -2.00 6.78 4.90
C ALA A 171 -1.72 5.74 3.79
N GLY A 172 -2.25 4.53 3.95
CA GLY A 172 -2.13 3.41 3.02
C GLY A 172 -0.86 2.58 3.18
N GLY A 173 -0.44 1.90 2.12
CA GLY A 173 0.83 1.15 2.05
C GLY A 173 2.06 2.08 2.01
N ILE A 174 2.60 2.41 3.18
CA ILE A 174 3.61 3.46 3.38
C ILE A 174 5.06 2.98 3.43
N PHE A 175 5.32 1.71 3.79
CA PHE A 175 6.66 1.24 4.13
C PHE A 175 6.82 -0.28 3.97
N GLN A 176 8.00 -0.76 3.57
CA GLN A 176 8.32 -2.18 3.47
C GLN A 176 9.82 -2.49 3.66
N MET A 177 10.12 -3.56 4.41
CA MET A 177 11.45 -4.16 4.57
C MET A 177 11.49 -5.57 3.98
N GLU A 178 12.49 -5.84 3.13
CA GLU A 178 12.72 -7.10 2.41
C GLU A 178 14.16 -7.60 2.68
N PRO A 179 14.37 -8.43 3.73
CA PRO A 179 15.66 -9.04 4.01
C PRO A 179 15.92 -10.24 3.09
N GLU A 180 17.10 -10.27 2.49
CA GLU A 180 17.57 -11.36 1.63
C GLU A 180 19.00 -11.72 2.06
N PHE A 181 19.07 -12.57 3.09
CA PHE A 181 20.29 -13.20 3.62
C PHE A 181 20.17 -14.72 3.45
N ALA A 182 21.26 -15.46 3.68
CA ALA A 182 21.31 -16.91 3.51
C ALA A 182 20.34 -17.73 4.40
N GLY A 183 19.70 -17.10 5.39
CA GLY A 183 18.73 -17.72 6.28
C GLY A 183 17.73 -16.69 6.84
N PRO A 184 16.79 -17.13 7.69
CA PRO A 184 15.75 -16.26 8.24
C PRO A 184 16.33 -15.11 9.05
N VAL A 185 15.70 -13.93 8.95
CA VAL A 185 16.10 -12.72 9.69
C VAL A 185 14.99 -12.35 10.66
N THR A 186 15.35 -12.18 11.93
CA THR A 186 14.43 -11.66 12.95
C THR A 186 14.33 -10.15 12.82
N LEU A 187 13.14 -9.60 12.57
CA LEU A 187 12.85 -8.17 12.61
C LEU A 187 12.09 -7.84 13.90
N THR A 188 12.56 -6.85 14.64
CA THR A 188 11.86 -6.29 15.81
C THR A 188 11.35 -4.90 15.46
N HIS A 189 10.05 -4.67 15.65
CA HIS A 189 9.42 -3.36 15.55
C HIS A 189 9.06 -2.87 16.95
N VAL A 190 9.40 -1.61 17.24
CA VAL A 190 9.03 -0.90 18.46
C VAL A 190 8.24 0.33 18.05
N LEU A 191 7.01 0.46 18.55
CA LEU A 191 6.17 1.65 18.34
C LEU A 191 6.80 2.89 18.98
N GLY A 192 6.35 4.08 18.58
CA GLY A 192 6.66 5.30 19.33
C GLY A 192 6.02 5.31 20.72
N PRO A 193 6.43 6.24 21.60
CA PRO A 193 5.99 6.26 23.00
C PRO A 193 4.49 6.51 23.17
N ASP A 194 3.87 7.21 22.21
CA ASP A 194 2.45 7.60 22.24
C ASP A 194 1.53 6.57 21.58
N LEU A 195 2.07 5.43 21.11
CA LEU A 195 1.34 4.39 20.39
C LEU A 195 1.37 3.04 21.09
N PHE A 196 0.29 2.28 20.90
CA PHE A 196 0.16 0.92 21.41
C PHE A 196 -0.48 -0.01 20.38
N TYR A 197 -0.17 -1.30 20.50
CA TYR A 197 -0.86 -2.38 19.82
C TYR A 197 -2.12 -2.78 20.59
N PHE A 198 -3.22 -3.02 19.88
CA PHE A 198 -4.50 -3.47 20.44
C PHE A 198 -5.13 -4.54 19.53
N VAL A 199 -6.06 -5.32 20.07
CA VAL A 199 -6.91 -6.23 19.26
C VAL A 199 -8.12 -5.44 18.79
N ASN A 200 -8.29 -5.30 17.48
CA ASN A 200 -9.43 -4.60 16.90
C ASN A 200 -10.70 -5.44 17.06
N PRO A 201 -11.75 -4.94 17.74
CA PRO A 201 -12.94 -5.73 18.08
C PRO A 201 -13.77 -6.13 16.85
N PHE A 202 -13.67 -5.38 15.74
CA PHE A 202 -14.44 -5.65 14.52
C PHE A 202 -13.75 -6.65 13.58
N THR A 203 -12.44 -6.79 13.64
CA THR A 203 -11.66 -7.66 12.73
C THR A 203 -11.01 -8.85 13.42
N GLY A 204 -10.85 -8.82 14.75
CA GLY A 204 -10.04 -9.77 15.51
C GLY A 204 -8.54 -9.71 15.19
N LYS A 205 -8.11 -8.80 14.31
CA LYS A 205 -6.71 -8.59 13.94
C LYS A 205 -6.04 -7.62 14.93
N ILE A 206 -4.72 -7.64 14.96
CA ILE A 206 -3.95 -6.69 15.77
C ILE A 206 -3.67 -5.44 14.93
N ASN A 207 -4.09 -4.30 15.46
CA ASN A 207 -3.78 -2.97 14.96
C ASN A 207 -2.86 -2.24 15.95
N PHE A 208 -2.34 -1.08 15.54
CA PHE A 208 -1.73 -0.11 16.44
C PHE A 208 -2.31 1.28 16.19
N GLY A 209 -2.21 2.16 17.19
CA GLY A 209 -2.69 3.54 17.14
C GLY A 209 -2.35 4.31 18.41
N ASP A 210 -2.77 5.58 18.46
CA ASP A 210 -2.69 6.45 19.64
C ASP A 210 -3.99 6.45 20.49
N GLY A 211 -5.07 5.87 19.95
CA GLY A 211 -6.38 5.80 20.60
C GLY A 211 -7.23 7.06 20.48
N LEU A 212 -6.84 8.04 19.65
CA LEU A 212 -7.59 9.28 19.46
C LEU A 212 -8.67 9.12 18.38
N ASP A 213 -9.91 9.46 18.72
CA ASP A 213 -11.03 9.53 17.78
C ASP A 213 -10.76 10.56 16.64
N PRO A 214 -11.30 10.34 15.44
CA PRO A 214 -11.14 11.25 14.32
C PRO A 214 -11.85 12.59 14.55
N VAL A 215 -11.19 13.69 14.22
CA VAL A 215 -11.78 15.04 14.20
C VAL A 215 -12.21 15.37 12.78
N THR A 216 -13.51 15.55 12.55
CA THR A 216 -14.09 15.64 11.20
C THR A 216 -14.00 17.02 10.53
N SER A 217 -13.67 18.09 11.27
CA SER A 217 -13.63 19.46 10.72
C SER A 217 -12.75 20.43 11.50
N GLY A 218 -12.45 21.58 10.90
CA GLY A 218 -11.61 22.63 11.47
C GLY A 218 -10.10 22.40 11.29
N ALA A 219 -9.29 23.32 11.84
CA ALA A 219 -7.83 23.27 11.69
C ALA A 219 -7.18 22.01 12.28
N GLY A 220 -7.83 21.40 13.28
CA GLY A 220 -7.44 20.13 13.90
C GLY A 220 -8.02 18.88 13.26
N ALA A 221 -8.70 18.95 12.09
CA ALA A 221 -9.31 17.77 11.49
C ALA A 221 -8.29 16.66 11.16
N HIS A 222 -8.51 15.43 11.60
CA HIS A 222 -7.67 14.27 11.31
C HIS A 222 -8.49 12.97 11.33
N GLN A 223 -8.00 11.97 10.59
CA GLN A 223 -8.47 10.59 10.67
C GLN A 223 -7.93 9.92 11.94
N MET A 224 -8.50 8.78 12.35
CA MET A 224 -7.95 7.99 13.45
C MET A 224 -6.57 7.44 13.06
N LEU A 225 -5.55 7.55 13.93
CA LEU A 225 -4.26 6.89 13.70
C LEU A 225 -4.40 5.39 13.88
N LEU A 226 -4.62 4.70 12.76
CA LEU A 226 -4.69 3.24 12.69
C LEU A 226 -3.58 2.70 11.81
N GLY A 227 -3.00 1.58 12.24
CA GLY A 227 -2.02 0.86 11.44
C GLY A 227 -1.98 -0.63 11.71
N LYS A 228 -1.28 -1.37 10.83
CA LYS A 228 -0.94 -2.79 11.00
C LYS A 228 0.45 -3.08 10.41
N ASP A 229 1.14 -4.05 11.01
CA ASP A 229 2.24 -4.73 10.33
C ASP A 229 1.67 -5.64 9.23
N SER A 230 2.29 -5.64 8.05
CA SER A 230 1.84 -6.36 6.84
C SER A 230 2.87 -7.41 6.40
N PRO A 231 2.87 -8.61 7.01
CA PRO A 231 3.83 -9.67 6.72
C PRO A 231 3.53 -10.40 5.40
N GLN A 232 4.57 -10.85 4.70
CA GLN A 232 4.50 -11.92 3.70
C GLN A 232 5.74 -12.82 3.85
N VAL A 233 5.52 -14.14 3.92
CA VAL A 233 6.53 -15.16 4.30
C VAL A 233 7.30 -14.76 5.57
N ALA A 234 6.55 -14.22 6.55
CA ALA A 234 7.04 -13.77 7.84
C ALA A 234 6.07 -14.19 8.95
N THR A 235 6.62 -14.72 10.05
CA THR A 235 5.85 -15.26 11.18
C THR A 235 6.10 -14.44 12.43
N LYS A 236 5.04 -13.95 13.09
CA LYS A 236 5.18 -13.27 14.39
C LYS A 236 5.59 -14.28 15.47
N THR A 237 6.64 -13.97 16.20
CA THR A 237 7.15 -14.79 17.31
C THR A 237 6.87 -14.17 18.68
N SER A 238 6.68 -12.84 18.76
CA SER A 238 6.26 -12.18 20.00
C SER A 238 5.41 -10.92 19.74
N GLN A 239 4.62 -10.55 20.74
CA GLN A 239 3.78 -9.35 20.79
C GLN A 239 3.75 -8.84 22.24
N THR A 240 3.97 -7.55 22.43
CA THR A 240 3.65 -6.81 23.66
C THR A 240 2.75 -5.62 23.29
N GLY A 241 2.37 -4.79 24.28
CA GLY A 241 1.65 -3.54 24.02
C GLY A 241 2.38 -2.56 23.10
N THR A 242 3.71 -2.63 22.94
CA THR A 242 4.49 -1.68 22.11
C THR A 242 5.49 -2.31 21.15
N THR A 243 5.72 -3.63 21.24
CA THR A 243 6.77 -4.32 20.46
C THR A 243 6.20 -5.54 19.74
N THR A 244 6.63 -5.76 18.50
CA THR A 244 6.48 -7.05 17.82
C THR A 244 7.82 -7.60 17.36
N THR A 245 7.95 -8.92 17.36
CA THR A 245 9.10 -9.62 16.75
C THR A 245 8.59 -10.61 15.72
N TRP A 246 9.25 -10.62 14.56
CA TRP A 246 8.89 -11.41 13.39
C TRP A 246 10.11 -12.16 12.86
N VAL A 247 9.95 -13.41 12.45
CA VAL A 247 10.97 -14.13 11.67
C VAL A 247 10.56 -14.07 10.21
N VAL A 248 11.34 -13.36 9.40
CA VAL A 248 11.14 -13.20 7.95
C VAL A 248 12.04 -14.19 7.23
N GLN A 249 11.47 -15.01 6.34
CA GLN A 249 12.24 -15.94 5.50
C GLN A 249 12.95 -15.19 4.36
N PRO A 250 14.03 -15.75 3.77
CA PRO A 250 14.62 -15.19 2.54
C PRO A 250 13.56 -15.02 1.44
N GLY A 251 13.47 -13.83 0.85
CA GLY A 251 12.42 -13.46 -0.13
C GLY A 251 11.07 -13.09 0.47
N GLY A 252 10.92 -13.15 1.80
CA GLY A 252 9.81 -12.58 2.54
C GLY A 252 9.94 -11.06 2.75
N ARG A 253 8.89 -10.45 3.30
CA ARG A 253 8.86 -9.02 3.63
C ARG A 253 7.99 -8.70 4.83
N LEU A 254 8.22 -7.53 5.40
CA LEU A 254 7.41 -6.97 6.46
C LEU A 254 7.10 -5.50 6.11
N GLY A 255 5.84 -5.25 5.76
CA GLY A 255 5.31 -3.94 5.43
C GLY A 255 4.65 -3.23 6.61
N GLY A 256 4.33 -1.95 6.42
CA GLY A 256 3.44 -1.17 7.26
C GLY A 256 2.30 -0.59 6.42
N VAL A 257 1.08 -0.66 6.95
CA VAL A 257 -0.12 -0.10 6.32
C VAL A 257 -0.84 0.76 7.36
N LEU A 258 -1.28 1.97 6.99
CA LEU A 258 -1.99 2.91 7.85
C LEU A 258 -3.35 3.33 7.29
N GLY A 259 -4.20 3.92 8.13
CA GLY A 259 -5.53 4.43 7.76
C GLY A 259 -6.55 3.31 7.54
N GLU A 260 -7.52 3.53 6.65
CA GLU A 260 -8.61 2.58 6.35
C GLU A 260 -8.08 1.22 5.87
N ASP A 261 -7.03 1.22 5.04
CA ASP A 261 -6.31 0.01 4.58
C ASP A 261 -5.79 -0.85 5.75
N ALA A 262 -5.58 -0.27 6.95
CA ALA A 262 -5.15 -0.99 8.14
C ALA A 262 -6.25 -1.86 8.75
N ILE A 263 -7.52 -1.54 8.52
CA ILE A 263 -8.69 -2.26 9.05
C ILE A 263 -9.51 -2.95 7.97
N GLU A 264 -9.24 -2.69 6.68
CA GLU A 264 -9.87 -3.42 5.57
C GLU A 264 -9.77 -4.94 5.77
N LEU A 265 -10.88 -5.63 5.50
CA LEU A 265 -11.05 -7.08 5.65
C LEU A 265 -10.28 -7.90 4.59
N SER A 266 -9.11 -7.43 4.16
CA SER A 266 -8.22 -8.17 3.26
C SER A 266 -7.98 -9.59 3.78
N ALA A 267 -7.86 -10.54 2.85
CA ALA A 267 -7.31 -11.86 3.15
C ALA A 267 -5.97 -11.71 3.89
N GLY A 268 -5.68 -12.63 4.80
CA GLY A 268 -4.41 -12.65 5.52
C GLY A 268 -3.20 -12.86 4.61
N ALA A 269 -2.01 -12.76 5.18
CA ALA A 269 -0.73 -12.96 4.48
C ALA A 269 -0.78 -14.22 3.59
N THR A 270 -0.76 -14.03 2.28
CA THR A 270 -0.85 -15.14 1.33
C THR A 270 0.49 -15.88 1.29
N SER A 271 0.45 -17.21 1.43
CA SER A 271 1.61 -18.08 1.26
C SER A 271 2.02 -18.15 -0.21
N CYS A 272 2.62 -17.07 -0.72
CA CYS A 272 3.08 -16.97 -2.09
C CYS A 272 4.55 -17.41 -2.20
N THR A 273 4.79 -18.48 -2.97
CA THR A 273 6.09 -19.17 -3.08
C THR A 273 6.84 -18.89 -4.38
N SER A 274 6.22 -18.22 -5.37
CA SER A 274 6.89 -17.69 -6.56
C SER A 274 6.07 -16.56 -7.22
N GLN A 275 6.74 -15.67 -7.95
CA GLN A 275 6.15 -14.60 -8.77
C GLN A 275 5.12 -13.69 -8.06
N CYS A 276 5.39 -13.33 -6.80
CA CYS A 276 4.51 -12.51 -5.96
C CYS A 276 4.51 -11.02 -6.33
N GLN A 277 4.04 -10.69 -7.53
CA GLN A 277 3.62 -9.33 -7.86
C GLN A 277 2.46 -8.89 -6.95
N ALA A 278 2.28 -7.58 -6.79
CA ALA A 278 1.30 -7.00 -5.87
C ALA A 278 -0.15 -7.05 -6.41
N GLU A 279 -0.58 -8.21 -6.91
CA GLU A 279 -1.91 -8.39 -7.53
C GLU A 279 -3.05 -8.44 -6.50
N ASN A 280 -2.74 -8.70 -5.22
CA ASN A 280 -3.67 -8.57 -4.09
C ASN A 280 -3.82 -7.11 -3.61
N GLN A 281 -3.82 -6.14 -4.52
CA GLN A 281 -4.39 -4.82 -4.24
C GLN A 281 -5.90 -4.97 -4.15
N VAL A 282 -6.41 -5.16 -2.93
CA VAL A 282 -7.82 -4.91 -2.67
C VAL A 282 -8.03 -3.40 -2.86
N ARG A 283 -8.82 -3.01 -3.87
CA ARG A 283 -8.97 -1.60 -4.27
C ARG A 283 -10.12 -0.95 -3.51
N GLY A 284 -10.11 -1.00 -2.17
CA GLY A 284 -11.23 -0.57 -1.33
C GLY A 284 -12.54 -1.30 -1.64
N SER A 285 -12.44 -2.54 -2.14
CA SER A 285 -13.59 -3.33 -2.61
C SER A 285 -14.18 -4.25 -1.54
N LEU A 286 -13.61 -4.25 -0.33
CA LEU A 286 -14.12 -4.98 0.82
C LEU A 286 -14.73 -4.00 1.84
N PRO A 287 -15.74 -4.43 2.63
CA PRO A 287 -16.31 -3.57 3.66
C PRO A 287 -15.24 -3.09 4.64
N ILE A 288 -15.12 -1.77 4.78
CA ILE A 288 -14.36 -1.14 5.85
C ILE A 288 -15.22 -1.23 7.12
N PRO A 289 -14.75 -1.88 8.20
CA PRO A 289 -15.50 -1.95 9.45
C PRO A 289 -15.53 -0.58 10.15
N PRO A 290 -16.40 -0.38 11.14
CA PRO A 290 -16.36 0.82 11.98
C PRO A 290 -14.99 1.02 12.64
N LEU A 291 -14.65 2.27 12.95
CA LEU A 291 -13.45 2.60 13.72
C LEU A 291 -13.58 2.06 15.15
N PRO A 292 -12.51 1.47 15.73
CA PRO A 292 -12.48 1.11 17.15
C PRO A 292 -12.64 2.34 18.04
N THR A 293 -13.58 2.30 18.99
CA THR A 293 -13.70 3.28 20.08
C THR A 293 -12.97 2.77 21.33
N ASP A 294 -12.27 3.65 22.05
CA ASP A 294 -11.51 3.32 23.28
C ASP A 294 -10.63 2.04 23.18
N PRO A 295 -9.76 1.91 22.15
CA PRO A 295 -8.96 0.70 21.96
C PRO A 295 -8.03 0.46 23.15
N THR A 296 -8.09 -0.74 23.73
CA THR A 296 -7.30 -1.11 24.93
C THR A 296 -5.95 -1.75 24.54
N PRO A 297 -4.81 -1.33 25.12
CA PRO A 297 -3.50 -1.93 24.84
C PRO A 297 -3.40 -3.43 25.15
N ILE A 298 -2.66 -4.17 24.33
CA ILE A 298 -2.34 -5.59 24.61
C ILE A 298 -1.46 -5.70 25.85
N GLY A 299 -1.98 -6.34 26.89
CA GLY A 299 -1.26 -6.55 28.16
C GLY A 299 -1.27 -5.34 29.10
N GLY A 300 -2.14 -4.35 28.85
CA GLY A 300 -2.58 -3.38 29.85
C GLY A 300 -3.71 -3.90 30.74
#